data_AF-A0A1B6GRY0-F1
#
_entry.id   AF-A0A1B6GRY0-F1
#
_cell.length_a   1.000
_cell.length_b   1.000
_cell.length_c   1.000
_cell.angle_alpha   90.00
_cell.angle_beta   90.00
_cell.angle_gamma   90.00
#
_symmetry.space_group_name_H-M   'P 1'
#
loop_
_entity.id
_entity.type
_entity.pdbx_description
1 polymer ?
#
loop_
_entity_poly.entity_id
_entity_poly.type
_entity_poly.pdbx_seq_one_letter_code
_entity_poly.pdbx_strand_id
1 'polypeptide(L)'
;GSTEYLKHKFGQGFTIKIKLRPSQYPHLLEGLKYDVLSHFRNCSIKDEHLGMLHYHIPDPSLPLSQLFSRMEQLKREHEIIEDYQVNDTTLEEVFMYFAQTRASVPV
;
A
#
# COMPACT_ATOMS: atom_id res chain seq x y z
N GLY A 1 14.55 -6.29 20.40
CA GLY A 1 13.21 -5.80 20.03
C GLY A 1 12.30 -7.00 19.93
N SER A 2 11.25 -7.06 20.74
CA SER A 2 10.34 -8.21 20.74
C SER A 2 9.34 -8.13 19.58
N THR A 3 8.72 -9.27 19.28
CA THR A 3 7.63 -9.40 18.28
C THR A 3 6.48 -8.44 18.56
N GLU A 4 6.19 -8.16 19.83
CA GLU A 4 5.13 -7.24 20.26
C GLU A 4 5.44 -5.79 19.89
N TYR A 5 6.70 -5.36 19.97
CA TYR A 5 7.10 -4.00 19.57
C TYR A 5 6.94 -3.81 18.06
N LEU A 6 7.31 -4.80 17.26
CA LEU A 6 7.12 -4.77 15.81
C LEU A 6 5.64 -4.76 15.44
N LYS A 7 4.81 -5.55 16.13
CA LYS A 7 3.35 -5.53 15.98
C LYS A 7 2.78 -4.15 16.24
N HIS A 8 3.16 -3.55 17.36
CA HIS A 8 2.64 -2.25 17.75
C HIS A 8 3.10 -1.14 16.81
N LYS A 9 4.34 -1.20 16.31
CA LYS A 9 4.91 -0.14 15.48
C LYS A 9 4.54 -0.24 14.00
N PHE A 10 4.36 -1.44 13.48
CA PHE A 10 4.23 -1.68 12.04
C PHE A 10 3.03 -2.54 11.67
N GLY A 11 2.44 -3.29 12.60
CA GLY A 11 1.30 -4.18 12.37
C GLY A 11 -0.06 -3.56 12.65
N GLN A 12 -0.15 -2.22 12.66
CA GLN A 12 -1.40 -1.49 12.87
C GLN A 12 -1.88 -0.85 11.57
N GLY A 13 -3.20 -0.73 11.41
CA GLY A 13 -3.81 -0.10 10.24
C GLY A 13 -3.99 -1.08 9.08
N PHE A 14 -3.93 -0.58 7.85
CA PHE A 14 -4.42 -1.30 6.67
C PHE A 14 -3.34 -1.48 5.60
N THR A 15 -3.45 -2.55 4.83
CA THR A 15 -2.73 -2.72 3.56
C THR A 15 -3.69 -2.53 2.39
N ILE A 16 -3.24 -1.79 1.39
CA ILE A 16 -3.95 -1.66 0.11
C ILE A 16 -3.09 -2.29 -0.98
N LYS A 17 -3.69 -3.17 -1.76
CA LYS A 17 -3.06 -3.74 -2.96
C LYS A 17 -3.83 -3.23 -4.17
N ILE A 18 -3.15 -2.53 -5.08
CA ILE A 18 -3.75 -2.00 -6.30
C ILE A 18 -3.19 -2.78 -7.48
N LYS A 19 -4.08 -3.40 -8.26
CA LYS A 19 -3.74 -4.04 -9.52
C LYS A 19 -3.81 -3.01 -10.64
N LEU A 20 -2.74 -2.92 -11.40
CA LEU A 20 -2.60 -1.96 -12.50
C LEU A 20 -2.86 -2.66 -13.84
N ARG A 21 -3.56 -1.94 -14.73
CA ARG A 21 -3.60 -2.29 -16.15
C ARG A 21 -2.21 -2.02 -16.77
N PRO A 22 -1.78 -2.81 -17.76
CA PRO A 22 -0.63 -2.46 -18.58
C PRO A 22 -0.84 -1.07 -19.20
N SER A 23 0.10 -0.16 -18.97
CA SER A 23 0.05 1.20 -19.49
C SER A 23 1.37 1.53 -20.17
N GLN A 24 1.28 2.22 -21.32
CA GLN A 24 2.45 2.77 -22.03
C GLN A 24 2.83 4.16 -21.51
N TYR A 25 2.09 4.68 -20.52
CA TYR A 25 2.18 6.04 -20.03
C TYR A 25 2.63 6.08 -18.57
N PRO A 26 3.94 6.22 -18.30
CA PRO A 26 4.48 6.25 -16.94
C PRO A 26 3.89 7.36 -16.05
N HIS A 27 3.48 8.48 -16.65
CA HIS A 27 2.91 9.61 -15.91
C HIS A 27 1.58 9.28 -15.21
N LEU A 28 0.80 8.32 -15.74
CA LEU A 28 -0.43 7.85 -15.09
C LEU A 28 -0.14 7.14 -13.77
N LEU A 29 0.93 6.34 -13.74
CA LEU A 29 1.38 5.65 -12.54
C LEU A 29 1.89 6.64 -11.48
N GLU A 30 2.69 7.62 -11.90
CA GLU A 30 3.21 8.64 -10.99
C GLU A 30 2.09 9.53 -10.42
N GLY A 31 1.10 9.89 -11.25
CA GLY A 31 -0.10 10.60 -10.80
C GLY A 31 -0.89 9.80 -9.76
N LEU A 32 -1.12 8.50 -10.02
CA LEU A 32 -1.77 7.62 -9.05
C LEU A 32 -1.00 7.55 -7.73
N LYS A 33 0.32 7.36 -7.78
CA LYS A 33 1.16 7.29 -6.57
C LYS A 33 1.06 8.58 -5.76
N TYR A 34 1.14 9.73 -6.42
CA TYR A 34 1.00 11.03 -5.77
C TYR A 34 -0.35 11.16 -5.08
N ASP A 35 -1.44 10.80 -5.75
CA ASP A 35 -2.78 10.92 -5.20
C ASP A 35 -3.02 9.96 -4.03
N VAL A 36 -2.57 8.71 -4.12
CA VAL A 36 -2.69 7.77 -2.98
C VAL A 36 -1.95 8.31 -1.76
N LEU A 37 -0.73 8.83 -1.95
CA LEU A 37 0.08 9.38 -0.85
C LEU A 37 -0.48 10.68 -0.28
N SER A 38 -1.21 11.48 -1.08
CA SER A 38 -1.83 12.73 -0.62
C SER A 38 -3.13 12.49 0.16
N HIS A 39 -3.87 11.43 -0.15
CA HIS A 39 -5.16 11.13 0.47
C HIS A 39 -5.05 10.43 1.84
N PHE A 40 -3.97 9.69 2.09
CA PHE A 40 -3.81 8.89 3.30
C PHE A 40 -2.60 9.36 4.12
N ARG A 41 -2.85 9.74 5.39
CA ARG A 41 -1.78 10.17 6.31
C ARG A 41 -0.81 9.03 6.57
N ASN A 42 0.49 9.35 6.54
CA ASN A 42 1.58 8.41 6.80
C ASN A 42 1.56 7.15 5.91
N CYS A 43 0.86 7.22 4.77
CA CYS A 43 0.84 6.15 3.79
C CYS A 43 2.21 5.98 3.16
N SER A 44 2.62 4.73 2.94
CA SER A 44 3.90 4.41 2.31
C SER A 44 3.76 3.29 1.30
N ILE A 45 4.48 3.40 0.18
CA ILE A 45 4.65 2.29 -0.76
C ILE A 45 5.59 1.28 -0.11
N LYS A 46 5.12 0.05 0.02
CA LYS A 46 5.90 -1.08 0.54
C LYS A 46 6.56 -1.86 -0.57
N ASP A 47 5.90 -1.92 -1.72
CA ASP A 47 6.32 -2.77 -2.83
C ASP A 47 5.67 -2.31 -4.14
N GLU A 48 6.42 -2.44 -5.22
CA GLU A 48 6.00 -2.12 -6.59
C GLU A 48 6.63 -3.16 -7.51
N HIS A 49 5.83 -4.11 -7.98
CA HIS A 49 6.30 -5.16 -8.88
C HIS A 49 5.15 -5.73 -9.70
N LEU A 50 5.45 -6.23 -10.91
CA LEU A 50 4.53 -7.01 -11.75
C LEU A 50 3.14 -6.38 -11.95
N GLY A 51 3.05 -5.04 -12.01
CA GLY A 51 1.78 -4.33 -12.15
C GLY A 51 0.95 -4.27 -10.87
N MET A 52 1.57 -4.40 -9.71
CA MET A 52 0.94 -4.25 -8.40
C MET A 52 1.61 -3.14 -7.60
N LEU A 53 0.80 -2.31 -6.94
CA LEU A 53 1.26 -1.38 -5.91
C LEU A 53 0.76 -1.84 -4.56
N HIS A 54 1.66 -1.94 -3.58
CA HIS A 54 1.33 -2.27 -2.21
C HIS A 54 1.57 -1.07 -1.31
N TYR A 55 0.51 -0.63 -0.64
CA TYR A 55 0.55 0.46 0.32
C TYR A 55 0.28 -0.03 1.73
N HIS A 56 0.89 0.65 2.69
CA HIS A 56 0.58 0.50 4.10
C HIS A 56 0.12 1.84 4.68
N ILE A 57 -1.02 1.83 5.36
CA ILE A 57 -1.61 2.95 6.07
C ILE A 57 -1.56 2.62 7.57
N PRO A 58 -0.65 3.23 8.34
CA PRO A 58 -0.48 2.94 9.76
C PRO A 58 -1.53 3.68 10.63
N ASP A 59 -2.80 3.62 10.24
CA ASP A 59 -3.91 4.23 10.97
C ASP A 59 -5.05 3.21 11.17
N PRO A 60 -5.10 2.52 12.32
CA PRO A 60 -6.17 1.58 12.63
C PRO A 60 -7.51 2.27 12.96
N SER A 61 -7.51 3.59 13.17
CA SER A 61 -8.72 4.35 13.47
C SER A 61 -9.46 4.81 12.21
N LEU A 62 -8.84 4.69 11.04
CA LEU A 62 -9.43 5.03 9.75
C LEU A 62 -10.66 4.13 9.49
N PRO A 63 -11.87 4.70 9.33
CA PRO A 63 -13.04 3.89 9.03
C PRO A 63 -12.91 3.21 7.67
N LEU A 64 -13.18 1.89 7.62
CA LEU A 64 -13.17 1.13 6.36
C LEU A 64 -14.06 1.77 5.29
N SER A 65 -15.23 2.30 5.67
CA SER A 65 -16.12 3.00 4.74
C SER A 65 -15.45 4.20 4.06
N GLN A 66 -14.65 4.98 4.81
CA GLN A 66 -13.90 6.10 4.27
C GLN A 66 -12.78 5.60 3.35
N LEU A 67 -12.06 4.57 3.78
CA LEU A 67 -10.99 3.94 2.99
C LEU A 67 -11.51 3.42 1.65
N PHE A 68 -12.57 2.61 1.66
CA PHE A 68 -13.22 2.11 0.45
C PHE A 68 -13.76 3.25 -0.42
N SER A 69 -14.41 4.26 0.16
CA SER A 69 -14.92 5.41 -0.60
C SER A 69 -13.81 6.16 -1.34
N ARG A 70 -12.63 6.31 -0.72
CA ARG A 70 -11.45 6.92 -1.34
C ARG A 70 -10.87 6.04 -2.44
N MET A 71 -10.76 4.74 -2.23
CA MET A 71 -10.27 3.82 -3.25
C MET A 71 -11.20 3.76 -4.47
N GLU A 72 -12.51 3.76 -4.26
CA GLU A 72 -13.50 3.86 -5.33
C GLU A 72 -13.39 5.18 -6.11
N GLN A 73 -13.12 6.29 -5.41
CA GLN A 73 -12.87 7.59 -6.06
C GLN A 73 -11.62 7.52 -6.94
N LEU A 74 -10.49 7.05 -6.39
CA LEU A 74 -9.24 6.91 -7.13
C LEU A 74 -9.39 5.99 -8.35
N LYS A 75 -10.10 4.85 -8.22
CA LYS A 75 -10.38 3.93 -9.33
C LYS A 75 -11.17 4.58 -10.47
N ARG A 76 -12.02 5.57 -10.18
CA ARG A 76 -12.74 6.34 -11.20
C ARG A 76 -11.89 7.41 -11.85
N GLU A 77 -10.99 8.03 -11.09
CA GLU A 77 -10.11 9.11 -11.56
C GLU A 77 -8.89 8.59 -12.32
N HIS A 78 -8.42 7.39 -11.98
CA HIS A 78 -7.22 6.76 -12.54
C HIS A 78 -7.58 5.49 -13.30
N GLU A 79 -7.70 5.60 -14.62
CA GLU A 79 -8.00 4.46 -15.51
C GLU A 79 -6.95 3.35 -15.50
N ILE A 80 -5.75 3.61 -14.96
CA ILE A 80 -4.71 2.60 -14.80
C ILE A 80 -5.06 1.58 -13.70
N ILE A 81 -6.00 1.87 -12.78
CA ILE A 81 -6.44 0.95 -11.74
C ILE A 81 -7.38 -0.11 -12.33
N GLU A 82 -6.93 -1.36 -12.38
CA GLU A 82 -7.77 -2.50 -12.74
C GLU A 82 -8.68 -2.89 -11.59
N ASP A 83 -8.08 -3.13 -10.42
CA ASP A 83 -8.80 -3.48 -9.19
C ASP A 83 -8.00 -3.15 -7.95
N TYR A 84 -8.63 -3.25 -6.77
CA TYR A 84 -7.91 -3.10 -5.51
C TYR A 84 -8.44 -4.04 -4.41
N GLN A 85 -7.60 -4.25 -3.41
CA GLN A 85 -7.91 -5.02 -2.22
C GLN A 85 -7.47 -4.25 -0.98
N VAL A 86 -8.26 -4.34 0.09
CA VAL A 86 -7.98 -3.74 1.39
C VAL A 86 -7.97 -4.86 2.42
N ASN A 87 -6.91 -4.95 3.23
CA ASN A 87 -6.81 -5.89 4.34
C ASN A 87 -6.32 -5.18 5.61
N ASP A 88 -6.57 -5.80 6.76
CA ASP A 88 -5.85 -5.43 7.97
C ASP A 88 -4.36 -5.75 7.79
N THR A 89 -3.48 -4.87 8.31
CA THR A 89 -2.04 -5.14 8.29
C THR A 89 -1.74 -6.29 9.25
N THR A 90 -1.16 -7.36 8.72
CA THR A 90 -0.77 -8.52 9.53
C THR A 90 0.67 -8.39 10.05
N LEU A 91 1.00 -9.10 11.13
CA LEU A 91 2.38 -9.16 11.63
C LEU A 91 3.32 -9.82 10.62
N GLU A 92 2.78 -10.78 9.88
CA GLU A 92 3.46 -11.54 8.84
C GLU A 92 3.88 -10.62 7.69
N GLU A 93 2.99 -9.73 7.22
CA GLU A 93 3.31 -8.76 6.16
C GLU A 93 4.41 -7.78 6.60
N VAL A 94 4.38 -7.35 7.87
CA VAL A 94 5.45 -6.54 8.47
C VAL A 94 6.77 -7.31 8.49
N PHE A 95 6.75 -8.56 8.92
CA PHE A 95 7.94 -9.40 8.99
C PHE A 95 8.54 -9.64 7.61
N MET A 96 7.70 -9.91 6.61
CA MET A 96 8.12 -10.09 5.23
C MET A 96 8.75 -8.83 4.64
N TYR A 97 8.20 -7.65 4.92
CA TYR A 97 8.82 -6.38 4.52
C TYR A 97 10.25 -6.24 5.06
N PHE A 98 10.46 -6.54 6.34
CA PHE A 98 11.80 -6.51 6.94
C PHE A 98 12.72 -7.60 6.39
N ALA A 99 12.21 -8.80 6.12
CA ALA A 99 13.00 -9.89 5.55
C ALA A 99 13.46 -9.58 4.11
N GLN A 100 12.59 -9.02 3.28
CA GLN A 100 12.92 -8.58 1.92
C GLN A 100 13.95 -7.44 1.91
N THR A 101 13.81 -6.46 2.80
CA THR A 101 14.78 -5.36 2.95
C THR A 101 16.19 -5.86 3.32
N ARG A 102 16.29 -7.03 3.97
CA ARG A 102 17.59 -7.65 4.32
C ARG A 102 18.16 -8.55 3.21
N ALA A 103 17.35 -8.93 2.22
CA ALA A 103 17.78 -9.74 1.08
C ALA A 103 18.32 -8.90 -0.10
N SER A 104 18.04 -7.59 -0.12
CA SER A 104 18.53 -6.65 -1.13
C SER A 104 19.86 -5.99 -0.71
N VAL A 105 20.88 -6.79 -0.40
CA VAL A 105 22.27 -6.33 -0.36
C VAL A 105 23.00 -7.04 -1.51
N PRO A 106 23.28 -6.39 -2.64
CA PRO A 106 24.23 -6.93 -3.59
C PRO A 106 25.62 -6.80 -2.97
N VAL A 107 26.35 -7.92 -2.95
CA VAL A 107 27.81 -7.96 -2.81
C VAL A 107 28.49 -7.22 -3.95
#